data_AF-A0A3N9VY16-F1
#
_entry.id   AF-A0A3N9VY16-F1
#
_cell.length_a   1.000
_cell.length_b   1.000
_cell.length_c   1.000
_cell.angle_alpha   90.00
_cell.angle_beta   90.00
_cell.angle_gamma   90.00
#
_symmetry.space_group_name_H-M   'P 1'
#
loop_
_entity.id
_entity.type
_entity.pdbx_description
1 polymer ?
#
loop_
_entity_poly.entity_id
_entity_poly.type
_entity_poly.pdbx_seq_one_letter_code
_entity_poly.pdbx_strand_id
1 'polypeptide(L)' 'FRELLIDFGDSGYVARYRLSEDSVTVLAVRHQKEAGF' A
#
# COMPACT_ATOMS: atom_id res chain seq x y z
N PHE A 1 -3.06 -7.54 -8.52
CA PHE A 1 -2.35 -6.74 -7.50
C PHE A 1 -3.41 -6.06 -6.65
N ARG A 2 -3.18 -5.92 -5.34
CA ARG A 2 -4.14 -5.27 -4.43
C ARG A 2 -3.50 -4.06 -3.78
N GLU A 3 -4.34 -3.13 -3.35
CA GLU A 3 -3.95 -1.94 -2.59
C GLU A 3 -4.52 -2.04 -1.19
N LEU A 4 -3.72 -1.63 -0.21
CA LEU A 4 -4.11 -1.49 1.18
C LEU A 4 -3.94 -0.02 1.56
N LEU A 5 -5.05 0.63 1.94
CA LEU A 5 -5.01 1.95 2.57
C LEU A 5 -4.56 1.78 4.01
N ILE A 6 -3.54 2.56 4.38
CA ILE A 6 -3.00 2.60 5.73
C ILE A 6 -3.28 3.99 6.27
N ASP A 7 -4.25 4.06 7.18
CA ASP A 7 -4.63 5.30 7.85
C ASP A 7 -3.65 5.59 8.99
N PHE A 8 -2.49 6.13 8.62
CA PHE A 8 -1.40 6.46 9.54
C PHE A 8 -0.72 7.77 9.10
N GLY A 9 -0.45 8.64 10.07
CA GLY A 9 0.13 9.96 9.83
C GLY A 9 -0.88 10.98 9.30
N ASP A 10 -0.38 12.13 8.86
CA ASP A 10 -1.20 13.30 8.48
C ASP A 10 -1.92 13.15 7.13
N SER A 11 -1.61 12.12 6.34
CA SER A 11 -2.09 12.04 4.95
C SER A 11 -2.26 10.63 4.42
N GLY A 12 -2.08 9.61 5.26
CA GLY A 12 -2.23 8.21 4.88
C GLY A 12 -1.18 7.71 3.88
N TYR A 13 -1.11 6.39 3.80
CA TYR A 13 -0.25 5.67 2.86
C TYR A 13 -1.07 4.66 2.07
N VAL A 14 -0.53 4.25 0.92
CA VAL A 14 -1.02 3.12 0.16
C VAL A 14 0.10 2.11 -0.03
N ALA A 15 -0.18 0.86 0.31
CA ALA A 15 0.71 -0.26 0.04
C ALA A 15 0.14 -1.09 -1.11
N ARG A 16 0.93 -1.29 -2.16
CA ARG A 16 0.61 -2.25 -3.22
C ARG A 16 1.23 -3.58 -2.86
N TYR A 17 0.42 -4.63 -2.85
CA TYR A 17 0.88 -5.96 -2.48
C TYR A 17 0.33 -7.05 -3.41
N ARG A 18 0.95 -8.22 -3.30
CA ARG A 18 0.53 -9.47 -3.93
C ARG A 18 0.45 -10.55 -2.87
N LEU A 19 -0.63 -11.33 -2.92
CA LEU A 19 -0.79 -12.54 -2.12
C LEU A 19 -0.29 -13.75 -2.92
N SER A 20 0.43 -14.62 -2.24
CA SER A 20 0.77 -15.99 -2.64
C SER A 20 0.15 -16.96 -1.62
N GLU A 21 0.29 -18.27 -1.81
CA GLU A 21 -0.30 -19.27 -0.91
C GLU A 21 0.18 -19.16 0.55
N ASP A 22 1.44 -18.80 0.76
CA ASP A 22 2.10 -18.79 2.07
C ASP A 22 2.63 -17.41 2.48
N SER A 23 2.51 -16.41 1.62
CA SER A 23 3.24 -15.16 1.77
C SER A 23 2.53 -13.96 1.17
N VAL A 24 2.87 -12.79 1.72
CA VAL A 24 2.44 -11.49 1.21
C VAL A 24 3.68 -10.71 0.82
N THR A 25 3.80 -10.36 -0.46
CA THR A 25 4.88 -9.50 -0.95
C THR A 25 4.38 -8.07 -1.05
N VAL A 26 5.01 -7.15 -0.30
CA VAL A 26 4.81 -5.71 -0.47
C VAL A 26 5.70 -5.23 -1.62
N LEU A 27 5.07 -4.68 -2.65
CA LEU A 27 5.75 -4.25 -3.88
C LEU A 27 6.18 -2.79 -3.80
N ALA A 28 5.38 -1.96 -3.14
CA ALA A 28 5.67 -0.55 -2.90
C ALA A 28 4.82 -0.04 -1.74
N VAL A 29 5.37 0.93 -1.02
CA VAL A 29 4.65 1.78 -0.06
C VAL A 29 4.83 3.22 -0.53
N ARG A 30 3.74 3.97 -0.65
CA ARG A 30 3.73 5.35 -1.13
C ARG A 30 2.83 6.21 -0.27
N HIS A 31 3.16 7.49 -0.16
CA HIS A 31 2.26 8.45 0.47
C HIS A 31 1.04 8.69 -0.44
N GLN A 32 -0.17 8.92 0.10
CA GLN A 32 -1.36 9.13 -0.77
C GLN A 32 -1.18 10.36 -1.68
N LYS A 33 -0.52 11.41 -1.18
CA LYS A 33 -0.16 12.61 -1.96
C LYS A 33 0.75 12.31 -3.17
N GLU A 34 1.54 11.25 -3.12
CA GLU A 34 2.43 10.82 -4.22
C GLU A 34 1.74 9.81 -5.15
N ALA A 35 0.68 9.14 -4.68
CA ALA A 35 -0.08 8.15 -5.43
C ALA A 35 -1.12 8.76 -6.38
N GLY A 36 -1.33 10.09 -6.31
CA GLY A 36 -2.24 10.82 -7.19
C GLY A 36 -3.70 10.84 -6.74
N PHE A 37 -3.97 10.66 -5.44
CA PHE A 37 -5.28 10.90 -4.82
C PHE A 37 -5.45 12.36 -4.42
#